data_AF-A0A920V2V3-F1
#
_entry.id   AF-A0A920V2V3-F1
#
_cell.length_a   1.000
_cell.length_b   1.000
_cell.length_c   1.000
_cell.angle_alpha   90.00
_cell.angle_beta   90.00
_cell.angle_gamma   90.00
#
_symmetry.space_group_name_H-M   'P 1'
#
loop_
_entity.id
_entity.type
_entity.pdbx_description
1 polymer ?
#
loop_
_entity_poly.entity_id
_entity_poly.type
_entity_poly.pdbx_seq_one_letter_code
_entity_poly.pdbx_strand_id
1 'polypeptide(L)'
;MIGFGQTDDPEQTEKDRRELLADVTVDDVLEFGLIPELVGRLPVLSSLLPLGEEDLVRIMTEPKNSLVRQYQKFFSMEDAKLEFTPEALGEIARIAKTKDTGARAFAA
;
A
#
# COMPACT_ATOMS: atom_id res chain seq x y z
N MET A 1 9.19 -11.17 34.65
CA MET A 1 10.44 -11.13 33.85
C MET A 1 10.23 -10.02 32.83
N ILE A 2 10.86 -8.87 33.06
CA ILE A 2 10.64 -7.65 32.28
C ILE A 2 11.59 -7.70 31.07
N GLY A 3 11.02 -7.78 29.87
CA GLY A 3 11.75 -7.90 28.61
C GLY A 3 12.43 -6.59 28.22
N PHE A 4 13.72 -6.48 28.56
CA PHE A 4 14.64 -5.56 27.90
C PHE A 4 15.11 -6.22 26.60
N GLY A 5 14.86 -5.59 25.45
CA GLY A 5 15.54 -5.94 24.21
C GLY A 5 14.70 -6.11 22.93
N GLN A 6 13.47 -5.61 22.86
CA GLN A 6 12.93 -5.31 21.52
C GLN A 6 13.52 -3.98 21.09
N THR A 7 14.60 -4.05 20.29
CA THR A 7 14.86 -3.00 19.31
C THR A 7 13.60 -2.91 18.46
N ASP A 8 12.89 -1.78 18.55
CA ASP A 8 11.79 -1.41 17.66
C ASP A 8 12.35 -1.27 16.24
N ASP A 9 12.60 -2.40 15.60
CA ASP A 9 13.08 -2.46 14.24
C ASP A 9 11.84 -2.30 13.34
N PRO A 10 11.69 -1.17 12.63
CA PRO A 10 10.46 -0.87 11.89
C PRO A 10 10.16 -1.91 10.79
N GLU A 11 11.19 -2.58 10.26
CA GLU A 11 11.02 -3.69 9.32
C GLU A 11 10.43 -4.94 9.99
N GLN A 12 10.82 -5.23 11.23
CA GLN A 12 10.27 -6.34 12.00
C GLN A 12 8.81 -6.07 12.38
N THR A 13 8.50 -4.86 12.83
CA THR A 13 7.13 -4.44 13.19
C THR A 13 6.16 -4.51 12.00
N GLU A 14 6.58 -4.09 10.80
CA GLU A 14 5.74 -4.20 9.59
C GLU A 14 5.52 -5.65 9.14
N LYS A 15 6.55 -6.50 9.31
CA LYS A 15 6.44 -7.93 9.02
C LYS A 15 5.48 -8.63 9.97
N ASP A 16 5.59 -8.33 11.27
CA ASP A 16 4.70 -8.88 12.27
C ASP A 16 3.25 -8.42 12.02
N ARG A 17 3.04 -7.15 11.60
CA ARG A 17 1.72 -6.63 11.22
C ARG A 17 1.13 -7.33 9.98
N ARG A 18 1.97 -7.67 8.99
CA ARG A 18 1.55 -8.43 7.81
C ARG A 18 1.07 -9.83 8.18
N GLU A 19 1.81 -10.51 9.05
CA GLU A 19 1.46 -11.87 9.52
C GLU A 19 0.18 -11.83 10.35
N LEU A 20 0.02 -10.87 11.26
CA LEU A 20 -1.19 -10.70 12.07
C LEU A 20 -2.44 -10.41 11.24
N LEU A 21 -2.33 -9.57 10.20
CA LEU A 21 -3.46 -9.26 9.32
C LEU A 21 -3.87 -10.46 8.44
N ALA A 22 -2.96 -11.39 8.16
CA ALA A 22 -3.27 -12.58 7.37
C ALA A 22 -4.18 -13.57 8.13
N ASP A 23 -4.09 -13.58 9.46
CA ASP A 23 -4.79 -14.53 10.33
C ASP A 23 -6.10 -13.98 10.94
N VAL A 24 -6.57 -12.81 10.47
CA VAL A 24 -7.81 -12.18 10.98
C VAL A 24 -9.01 -13.10 10.81
N THR A 25 -9.76 -13.28 11.90
CA THR A 25 -10.95 -14.11 11.96
C THR A 25 -12.23 -13.28 12.03
N VAL A 26 -13.37 -13.96 11.88
CA VAL A 26 -14.70 -13.35 11.96
C VAL A 26 -14.99 -12.82 13.36
N ASP A 27 -14.54 -13.53 14.40
CA ASP A 27 -14.69 -13.12 15.79
C ASP A 27 -13.97 -11.79 16.08
N ASP A 28 -12.78 -11.59 15.51
CA ASP A 28 -12.03 -10.32 15.65
C ASP A 28 -12.82 -9.14 15.08
N VAL A 29 -13.52 -9.35 13.96
CA VAL A 29 -14.35 -8.35 13.29
C VAL A 29 -15.60 -8.02 14.11
N LEU A 30 -16.18 -9.01 14.78
CA LEU A 30 -17.30 -8.82 15.72
C LEU A 30 -16.86 -8.07 16.98
N GLU A 31 -15.70 -8.42 17.55
CA GLU A 31 -15.12 -7.73 18.70
C GLU A 31 -14.74 -6.27 18.37
N PHE A 32 -14.32 -6.02 17.13
CA PHE A 32 -14.08 -4.67 16.61
C PHE A 32 -15.35 -3.80 16.49
N GLY A 33 -16.55 -4.40 16.62
CA GLY A 33 -17.82 -3.69 16.72
C GLY A 33 -18.70 -3.76 15.47
N LEU A 34 -18.40 -4.64 14.51
CA LEU A 34 -19.32 -4.91 13.39
C LEU A 34 -20.46 -5.83 13.83
N ILE A 35 -21.67 -5.55 13.35
CA ILE A 35 -22.86 -6.30 13.74
C ILE A 35 -22.90 -7.71 13.11
N PRO A 36 -23.36 -8.74 13.84
CA PRO A 36 -23.40 -10.13 13.35
C PRO A 36 -24.19 -10.31 12.05
N GLU A 37 -25.26 -9.56 11.85
CA GLU A 37 -26.11 -9.63 10.66
C GLU A 37 -25.40 -9.19 9.39
N LEU A 38 -24.46 -8.24 9.51
CA LEU A 38 -23.68 -7.74 8.38
C LEU A 38 -22.53 -8.69 8.05
N VAL A 39 -21.84 -9.18 9.08
CA VAL A 39 -20.74 -10.13 8.96
C VAL A 39 -21.24 -11.46 8.38
N GLY A 40 -22.42 -11.94 8.81
CA GLY A 40 -23.05 -13.14 8.25
C GLY A 40 -23.44 -13.05 6.77
N ARG A 41 -23.56 -11.84 6.20
CA ARG A 41 -23.80 -11.60 4.76
C ARG A 41 -22.52 -11.45 3.95
N LEU A 42 -21.36 -11.36 4.60
CA LEU A 42 -20.05 -11.20 4.00
C LEU A 42 -19.17 -12.41 4.35
N PRO A 43 -19.44 -13.60 3.78
CA PRO A 43 -18.75 -14.84 4.14
C PRO A 43 -17.29 -14.90 3.68
N VAL A 44 -16.84 -13.93 2.89
CA VAL A 44 -15.46 -13.87 2.36
C VAL A 44 -14.73 -12.74 3.06
N LEU A 45 -13.70 -13.11 3.82
CA LEU A 45 -12.77 -12.20 4.47
C LEU A 45 -11.45 -12.23 3.71
N SER A 46 -10.90 -11.06 3.40
CA SER A 46 -9.59 -10.92 2.77
C SER A 46 -8.89 -9.73 3.41
N SER A 47 -7.67 -9.94 3.89
CA SER A 47 -6.82 -8.86 4.37
C SER A 47 -6.04 -8.23 3.23
N LEU A 48 -5.73 -6.95 3.39
CA LEU A 48 -4.88 -6.20 2.49
C LEU A 48 -3.51 -6.03 3.13
N LEU A 49 -2.46 -6.32 2.36
CA LEU A 49 -1.09 -6.15 2.79
C LEU A 49 -0.67 -4.67 2.67
N PRO A 50 0.11 -4.14 3.63
CA PRO A 50 0.69 -2.81 3.52
C PRO A 50 1.65 -2.74 2.33
N LEU A 51 1.56 -1.63 1.59
CA LEU A 51 2.31 -1.38 0.36
C LEU A 51 3.80 -1.14 0.66
N GLY A 52 4.67 -1.89 0.00
CA GLY A 52 6.11 -1.64 -0.02
C GLY A 52 6.52 -0.59 -1.06
N GLU A 53 7.79 -0.20 -1.05
CA GLU A 53 8.37 0.72 -2.05
C GLU A 53 8.32 0.11 -3.46
N GLU A 54 8.61 -1.19 -3.57
CA GLU A 54 8.51 -1.93 -4.84
C GLU A 54 7.06 -1.98 -5.36
N ASP A 55 6.09 -2.19 -4.47
CA ASP A 55 4.67 -2.22 -4.85
C ASP A 55 4.22 -0.86 -5.40
N LEU A 56 4.68 0.24 -4.79
CA LEU A 56 4.41 1.60 -5.25
C LEU A 56 4.99 1.85 -6.64
N VAL A 57 6.22 1.42 -6.91
CA VAL A 57 6.84 1.51 -8.24
C VAL A 57 6.04 0.70 -9.28
N ARG A 58 5.60 -0.51 -8.93
CA ARG A 58 4.76 -1.35 -9.80
C ARG A 58 3.43 -0.69 -10.10
N ILE A 59 2.77 -0.11 -9.10
CA ILE A 59 1.50 0.63 -9.28
C ILE A 59 1.68 1.83 -10.23
N MET A 60 2.84 2.49 -10.21
CA MET A 60 3.12 3.61 -11.10
C MET A 60 3.43 3.21 -12.56
N THR A 61 3.70 1.93 -12.85
CA THR A 61 4.26 1.50 -14.16
C THR A 61 3.49 0.37 -14.86
N GLU A 62 3.04 -0.64 -14.12
CA GLU A 62 2.39 -1.85 -14.65
C GLU A 62 0.91 -1.64 -15.07
N PRO A 63 0.04 -0.99 -14.27
CA PRO A 63 -1.37 -0.97 -14.58
C PRO A 63 -1.67 -0.17 -15.85
N LYS A 64 -2.72 -0.57 -16.58
CA LYS A 64 -3.12 0.13 -17.81
C LYS A 64 -3.39 1.62 -17.58
N ASN A 65 -3.91 1.96 -16.40
CA ASN A 65 -4.20 3.33 -15.97
C ASN A 65 -3.15 3.86 -14.97
N SER A 66 -1.89 3.45 -15.11
CA SER A 66 -0.79 3.97 -14.29
C SER A 66 -0.57 5.47 -14.49
N LEU A 67 -0.11 6.17 -13.46
CA LEU A 67 0.21 7.60 -13.52
C LEU A 67 1.24 7.94 -14.61
N VAL A 68 2.29 7.13 -14.75
CA VAL A 68 3.32 7.34 -15.77
C VAL A 68 2.68 7.41 -17.16
N ARG A 69 1.84 6.44 -17.52
CA ARG A 69 1.13 6.44 -18.81
C ARG A 69 0.16 7.60 -18.97
N GLN A 70 -0.51 8.03 -17.89
CA GLN A 70 -1.41 9.17 -17.93
C GLN A 70 -0.64 10.47 -18.23
N TYR A 71 0.46 10.74 -17.54
CA TYR A 71 1.29 11.91 -17.77
C TYR A 71 2.00 11.86 -19.13
N GLN A 72 2.51 10.69 -19.54
CA GLN A 72 3.09 10.52 -20.88
C GLN A 72 2.07 10.85 -21.99
N LYS A 73 0.83 10.38 -21.83
CA LYS A 73 -0.24 10.70 -22.77
C LYS A 73 -0.60 12.19 -22.76
N PHE A 74 -0.63 12.81 -21.59
CA PHE A 74 -0.92 14.24 -21.44
C PHE A 74 0.14 15.10 -22.14
N PHE A 75 1.42 14.83 -21.92
CA PHE A 75 2.51 15.55 -22.60
C PHE A 75 2.57 15.27 -24.11
N SER A 76 2.19 14.06 -24.54
CA SER A 76 2.10 13.73 -25.97
C SER A 76 1.00 14.52 -26.70
N MET A 77 0.00 15.07 -26.00
CA MET A 77 -0.99 15.97 -26.61
C MET A 77 -0.41 17.35 -26.92
N GLU A 78 0.68 17.73 -26.23
CA GLU A 78 1.41 18.98 -26.40
C GLU A 78 2.69 18.78 -27.25
N ASP A 79 2.76 17.69 -28.04
CA ASP A 79 3.93 17.30 -28.84
C ASP A 79 5.24 17.15 -28.03
N ALA A 80 5.14 16.87 -26.72
CA ALA A 80 6.27 16.66 -25.82
C ALA A 80 6.44 15.18 -25.42
N LYS A 81 7.69 14.71 -25.33
CA LYS A 81 8.02 13.36 -24.87
C LYS A 81 8.46 13.38 -23.40
N LEU A 82 7.76 12.62 -22.55
CA LEU A 82 8.08 12.46 -21.14
C LEU A 82 8.64 11.06 -20.86
N GLU A 83 9.82 10.99 -20.27
CA GLU A 83 10.44 9.74 -19.79
C GLU A 83 10.72 9.84 -18.29
N PHE A 84 10.38 8.77 -17.56
CA PHE A 84 10.70 8.62 -16.15
C PHE A 84 11.80 7.58 -16.02
N THR A 85 12.88 7.92 -15.33
CA THR A 85 13.95 6.95 -15.05
C THR A 85 13.57 6.06 -13.86
N PRO A 86 14.09 4.83 -13.78
CA PRO A 86 13.81 3.92 -12.65
C PRO A 86 14.17 4.53 -11.29
N GLU A 87 15.25 5.32 -11.23
CA GLU A 87 15.72 5.97 -10.00
C GLU A 87 14.74 7.04 -9.52
N ALA A 88 14.18 7.82 -10.46
CA ALA A 88 13.17 8.83 -10.15
C ALA A 88 11.89 8.19 -9.60
N LEU A 89 11.47 7.06 -10.15
CA LEU A 89 10.31 6.31 -9.66
C LEU A 89 10.54 5.75 -8.25
N GLY A 90 11.75 5.26 -7.96
CA GLY A 90 12.14 4.84 -6.62
C GLY A 90 12.08 5.99 -5.61
N GLU A 91 12.61 7.16 -5.97
CA GLU A 91 12.55 8.34 -5.12
C GLU A 91 11.10 8.77 -4.80
N ILE A 92 10.24 8.79 -5.83
CA ILE A 92 8.83 9.12 -5.68
C ILE A 92 8.13 8.12 -4.76
N ALA A 93 8.42 6.82 -4.90
CA ALA A 93 7.88 5.78 -4.03
C ALA A 93 8.31 5.97 -2.57
N ARG A 94 9.58 6.33 -2.33
CA ARG A 94 10.09 6.61 -0.99
C ARG A 94 9.40 7.82 -0.35
N ILE A 95 9.24 8.91 -1.10
CA ILE A 95 8.53 10.11 -0.63
C ILE A 95 7.06 9.78 -0.30
N ALA A 96 6.38 8.98 -1.14
CA ALA A 96 5.01 8.56 -0.90
C ALA A 96 4.86 7.69 0.36
N LYS A 97 5.85 6.81 0.61
CA LYS A 97 5.91 5.99 1.84
C LYS A 97 6.07 6.87 3.09
N THR A 98 6.97 7.85 3.06
CA THR A 98 7.18 8.78 4.19
C THR A 98 5.93 9.63 4.51
N LYS A 99 5.07 9.88 3.52
CA LYS A 99 3.82 10.62 3.70
C LYS A 99 2.65 9.76 4.20
N ASP A 100 2.86 8.47 4.44
CA ASP A 100 1.88 7.48 4.95
C ASP A 100 0.50 7.50 4.26
N THR A 101 0.48 7.95 3.01
CA THR A 101 -0.75 8.13 2.20
C THR A 101 -0.90 7.00 1.18
N GLY A 102 0.02 6.03 1.17
CA GLY A 102 0.07 4.92 0.22
C GLY A 102 0.05 5.41 -1.23
N ALA A 103 -0.56 4.62 -2.13
CA ALA A 103 -0.72 5.01 -3.54
C ALA A 103 -1.65 6.21 -3.76
N ARG A 104 -2.39 6.67 -2.73
CA ARG A 104 -3.23 7.87 -2.80
C ARG A 104 -2.41 9.16 -2.85
N ALA A 105 -1.17 9.12 -2.37
CA ALA A 105 -0.24 10.25 -2.39
C ALA A 105 0.03 10.78 -3.80
N PHE A 106 -0.12 9.93 -4.83
CA PHE A 106 0.25 10.29 -6.19
C PHE A 106 -0.78 11.17 -6.92
N ALA A 107 -1.99 11.30 -6.38
CA ALA A 107 -3.07 12.09 -6.98
C ALA A 107 -3.32 13.43 -6.27
N ALA A 108 -2.56 13.72 -5.19
CA ALA A 108 -2.67 14.93 -4.38
C ALA A 108 -1.47 15.85 -4.62
#